data_AF-A0A2P8WJM6-F1
#
_entry.id   AF-A0A2P8WJM6-F1
#
_cell.length_a   1.000
_cell.length_b   1.000
_cell.length_c   1.000
_cell.angle_alpha   90.00
_cell.angle_beta   90.00
_cell.angle_gamma   90.00
#
_symmetry.space_group_name_H-M   'P 1'
#
loop_
_entity.id
_entity.type
_entity.pdbx_description
1 polymer ?
#
loop_
_entity_poly.entity_id
_entity_poly.type
_entity_poly.pdbx_seq_one_letter_code
_entity_poly.pdbx_strand_id
1 'polypeptide(L)' 'MSEPRPEWYVIKGADGICEIMEAKQLPKNLDQPRWGPFSSQAEAIARRVGLIRAGKCRPA' A
#
# COMPACT_ATOMS: atom_id res chain seq x y z
N MET A 1 19.42 -18.72 5.59
CA MET A 1 19.18 -17.44 4.90
C MET A 1 17.69 -17.15 5.03
N SER A 2 17.31 -16.07 5.72
CA SER A 2 15.90 -15.69 5.81
C SER A 2 15.57 -14.89 4.57
N GLU A 3 14.79 -15.47 3.65
CA GLU A 3 14.20 -14.71 2.56
C GLU A 3 13.38 -13.55 3.15
N PRO A 4 13.52 -12.33 2.63
CA PRO A 4 12.67 -11.23 3.07
C PRO A 4 11.23 -11.61 2.73
N ARG A 5 10.38 -11.71 3.76
CA ARG A 5 8.95 -11.95 3.54
C ARG A 5 8.41 -10.82 2.66
N PRO A 6 7.51 -11.10 1.70
CA PRO A 6 6.96 -10.05 0.85
C PRO A 6 6.21 -9.04 1.71
N GLU A 7 6.78 -7.84 1.83
CA GLU A 7 6.21 -6.71 2.55
C GLU A 7 5.33 -5.91 1.60
N TRP A 8 4.06 -5.74 1.94
CA TRP A 8 3.08 -5.06 1.08
C TRP A 8 2.77 -3.66 1.60
N TYR A 9 2.55 -2.72 0.69
CA TYR A 9 2.23 -1.34 1.00
C TYR A 9 1.01 -0.88 0.23
N VAL A 10 0.24 0.02 0.83
CA VAL A 10 -0.78 0.82 0.13
C VAL A 10 -0.19 2.20 -0.11
N ILE A 11 -0.11 2.64 -1.36
CA ILE A 11 0.43 3.94 -1.79
C ILE A 11 -0.69 4.81 -2.29
N LYS A 12 -0.77 6.07 -1.84
CA LYS A 12 -1.74 7.03 -2.38
C LYS A 12 -1.17 7.77 -3.59
N GLY A 13 -1.72 7.47 -4.76
CA GLY A 13 -1.45 8.19 -6.00
C GLY A 13 -1.91 9.66 -5.94
N ALA A 14 -1.37 10.47 -6.85
CA ALA A 14 -1.67 11.90 -6.94
C ALA A 14 -3.14 12.19 -7.32
N ASP A 15 -3.79 11.25 -8.01
CA ASP A 15 -5.22 11.26 -8.33
C ASP A 15 -6.13 10.93 -7.14
N GLY A 16 -5.52 10.55 -6.01
CA GLY A 16 -6.19 10.13 -4.78
C GLY A 16 -6.57 8.66 -4.76
N ILE A 17 -6.28 7.89 -5.82
CA ILE A 17 -6.47 6.45 -5.85
C ILE A 17 -5.32 5.79 -5.09
N CYS A 18 -5.64 4.75 -4.32
CA CYS A 18 -4.61 4.00 -3.60
C CYS A 18 -4.29 2.69 -4.30
N GLU A 19 -3.01 2.42 -4.50
CA GLU A 19 -2.46 1.24 -5.15
C GLU A 19 -1.76 0.33 -4.14
N ILE A 20 -1.72 -0.97 -4.43
CA ILE A 20 -1.06 -1.96 -3.57
C ILE A 20 0.20 -2.44 -4.27
N MET A 21 1.34 -2.34 -3.60
CA MET A 21 2.65 -2.68 -4.17
C MET A 21 3.49 -3.46 -3.15
N GLU A 22 4.35 -4.36 -3.64
CA GLU A 22 5.37 -4.98 -2.81
C GLU A 22 6.54 -4.01 -2.55
N ALA A 23 7.23 -4.17 -1.43
CA ALA A 23 8.40 -3.37 -1.06
C ALA A 23 9.48 -3.34 -2.15
N LYS A 24 9.68 -4.48 -2.84
CA LYS A 24 10.64 -4.62 -3.95
C LYS A 24 10.29 -3.76 -5.18
N GLN A 25 9.03 -3.36 -5.30
CA GLN A 25 8.51 -2.54 -6.40
C GLN A 25 8.38 -1.06 -6.01
N LEU A 26 8.58 -0.73 -4.73
CA LEU A 26 8.45 0.64 -4.26
C LEU A 26 9.62 1.50 -4.77
N PRO A 27 9.34 2.69 -5.34
CA PRO A 27 10.36 3.69 -5.58
C PRO A 27 11.09 4.04 -4.28
N LYS A 28 12.41 4.18 -4.33
CA LYS A 28 13.22 4.56 -3.15
C LYS A 28 12.89 5.97 -2.63
N ASN A 29 12.46 6.86 -3.54
CA ASN A 29 12.10 8.25 -3.24
C ASN A 29 10.60 8.45 -3.44
N LEU A 30 9.82 7.87 -2.53
CA LEU A 30 8.37 7.99 -2.57
C LEU A 30 7.91 9.02 -1.53
N ASP A 31 7.63 10.24 -1.98
CA ASP A 31 7.06 11.31 -1.14
C ASP A 31 5.56 11.16 -0.90
N GLN A 32 4.94 10.18 -1.55
CA GLN A 32 3.50 9.92 -1.46
C GLN A 32 3.14 9.27 -0.12
N PRO A 33 1.96 9.57 0.45
CA PRO A 33 1.47 8.88 1.64
C PRO A 33 1.41 7.36 1.40
N ARG A 34 1.96 6.60 2.36
CA ARG A 34 1.99 5.14 2.31
C ARG A 34 1.59 4.52 3.64
N TRP A 35 1.02 3.33 3.57
CA TRP A 35 0.64 2.52 4.73
C TRP A 35 1.19 1.10 4.59
N GLY A 36 1.79 0.57 5.64
CA GLY A 36 2.47 -0.73 5.66
C GLY A 36 3.75 -0.67 6.50
N PRO A 37 4.61 -1.70 6.44
CA PRO A 37 4.45 -2.93 5.66
C PRO A 37 3.33 -3.83 6.21
N PHE A 38 2.67 -4.56 5.32
CA PHE A 38 1.68 -5.59 5.62
C PHE A 38 2.24 -6.97 5.28
N SER A 39 1.79 -7.98 6.02
CA SER A 39 2.36 -9.34 5.93
C SER A 39 1.89 -10.10 4.68
N SER A 40 0.83 -9.63 4.04
CA SER A 40 0.26 -10.24 2.84
C SER A 40 -0.48 -9.21 1.98
N GLN A 41 -0.65 -9.53 0.70
CA GLN A 41 -1.47 -8.74 -0.21
C GLN A 41 -2.92 -8.64 0.28
N ALA A 42 -3.46 -9.72 0.83
CA ALA A 42 -4.83 -9.76 1.37
C ALA A 42 -5.02 -8.75 2.52
N GLU A 43 -4.02 -8.64 3.42
CA GLU A 43 -4.03 -7.63 4.47
C GLU A 43 -3.99 -6.22 3.87
N ALA A 44 -3.11 -5.97 2.90
CA ALA A 44 -3.04 -4.68 2.21
C ALA A 44 -4.36 -4.30 1.51
N ILE A 45 -5.08 -5.27 0.93
CA ILE A 45 -6.41 -5.08 0.34
C ILE A 45 -7.42 -4.67 1.42
N ALA A 46 -7.48 -5.39 2.54
CA ALA A 46 -8.38 -5.05 3.65
C ALA A 46 -8.11 -3.64 4.19
N ARG A 47 -6.82 -3.27 4.32
CA ARG A 47 -6.40 -1.93 4.75
C ARG A 47 -6.78 -0.85 3.74
N ARG A 48 -6.60 -1.09 2.43
CA ARG A 48 -7.04 -0.19 1.36
C ARG A 48 -8.53 0.10 1.44
N VAL A 49 -9.38 -0.92 1.63
CA VAL A 49 -10.83 -0.73 1.80
C VAL A 49 -11.14 0.14 3.03
N GLY A 50 -10.45 -0.08 4.15
CA GLY A 50 -10.57 0.77 5.34
C GLY A 50 -10.18 2.23 5.06
N LEU A 51 -9.11 2.46 4.28
CA LEU A 51 -8.69 3.80 3.89
C LEU A 51 -9.70 4.50 2.97
N ILE A 52 -10.39 3.75 2.10
CA ILE A 52 -11.50 4.27 1.29
C ILE A 52 -12.66 4.73 2.19
N ARG A 53 -13.08 3.88 3.13
CA ARG A 53 -14.16 4.21 4.09
C ARG A 53 -13.81 5.42 4.96
N ALA A 54 -12.52 5.63 5.25
CA ALA A 54 -12.01 6.77 6.01
C ALA A 54 -11.80 8.04 5.16
N GLY A 55 -12.13 8.02 3.86
CA GLY A 55 -11.92 9.16 2.94
C GLY A 55 -10.46 9.46 2.61
N LYS A 56 -9.52 8.58 2.98
CA LYS A 56 -8.08 8.75 2.70
C LYS A 56 -7.72 8.35 1.28
N CYS A 57 -8.46 7.40 0.72
CA CYS A 57 -8.31 6.89 -0.64
C CYS A 57 -9.64 7.01 -1.39
N ARG A 58 -9.57 7.22 -2.70
CA ARG A 58 -10.73 7.15 -3.58
C ARG A 58 -10.95 5.70 -4.04
N PRO A 59 -12.20 5.26 -4.21
CA PRO A 59 -12.50 4.06 -4.97
C PRO A 59 -12.11 4.30 -6.44
N ALA A 60 -11.49 3.29 -7.04
CA ALA A 60 -11.21 3.22 -8.47
C ALA A 60 -12.28 2.38 -9.15
#